data_AF-A0A3M1W498-F1
#
_entry.id   AF-A0A3M1W498-F1
#
_cell.length_a   1.000
_cell.length_b   1.000
_cell.length_c   1.000
_cell.angle_alpha   90.00
_cell.angle_beta   90.00
_cell.angle_gamma   90.00
#
_symmetry.space_group_name_H-M   'P 1'
#
loop_
_entity.id
_entity.type
_entity.pdbx_description
1 polymer ?
#
loop_
_entity_poly.entity_id
_entity_poly.type
_entity_poly.pdbx_seq_one_letter_code
_entity_poly.pdbx_strand_id
1 'polypeptide(L)'
;MIGQQGIDVAALRKQFFGDIPIDIEPNDFVKRLDVRISEILEGWVDEYLTSGALESPEAQLHLVYLSGWGELRSVDTFARQIEKMGYAVDYPELKLGVCRQLHDEMRHFKLYRSLALKMGGEDLLAQQPHPSFTYQFDYCDQVSEDPLELVFNCQFCCEKWAVPLFTNLAKKAYTNKSLSRLLTEEILPDEYFHIANGRLAARLLAKRGEEQRDRMLDIAAAMMGVNQKAIQMGSMSAI
;
A
#
# COMPACT_ATOMS: atom_id res chain seq x y z
N MET A 1 -1.12 -20.19 -2.05
CA MET A 1 -0.88 -18.77 -2.36
C MET A 1 0.50 -18.38 -1.88
N ILE A 2 1.30 -17.76 -2.74
CA ILE A 2 2.52 -17.04 -2.30
C ILE A 2 2.06 -15.92 -1.36
N GLY A 3 2.83 -15.59 -0.32
CA GLY A 3 2.49 -14.50 0.59
C GLY A 3 1.63 -14.85 1.82
N GLN A 4 0.98 -16.02 1.90
CA GLN A 4 0.21 -16.43 3.10
C GLN A 4 0.91 -17.44 4.01
N GLN A 5 2.10 -17.91 3.63
CA GLN A 5 2.84 -18.91 4.40
C GLN A 5 3.21 -18.34 5.78
N GLY A 6 2.61 -18.92 6.82
CA GLY A 6 2.78 -18.51 8.22
C GLY A 6 1.85 -17.39 8.69
N ILE A 7 0.86 -16.98 7.90
CA ILE A 7 -0.13 -15.98 8.29
C ILE A 7 -1.39 -16.68 8.82
N ASP A 8 -1.67 -16.53 10.11
CA ASP A 8 -2.93 -16.97 10.71
C ASP A 8 -4.01 -15.90 10.52
N VAL A 9 -4.71 -15.98 9.39
CA VAL A 9 -5.75 -15.00 9.02
C VAL A 9 -6.86 -14.93 10.08
N ALA A 10 -7.25 -16.06 10.68
CA ALA A 10 -8.31 -16.07 11.69
C ALA A 10 -7.88 -15.34 12.97
N ALA A 11 -6.64 -15.56 13.43
CA ALA A 11 -6.09 -14.84 14.57
C ALA A 11 -5.95 -13.34 14.28
N LEU A 12 -5.41 -12.96 13.13
CA LEU A 12 -5.24 -11.56 12.73
C LEU A 12 -6.59 -10.86 12.54
N ARG A 13 -7.58 -11.55 11.96
CA ARG A 13 -8.94 -11.03 11.83
C ARG A 13 -9.55 -10.74 13.19
N LYS A 14 -9.45 -11.69 14.13
CA LYS A 14 -9.92 -11.50 15.50
C LYS A 14 -9.20 -10.34 16.19
N GLN A 15 -7.88 -10.23 16.01
CA GLN A 15 -7.05 -9.19 16.60
C GLN A 15 -7.40 -7.80 16.07
N PHE A 16 -7.48 -7.63 14.75
CA PHE A 16 -7.56 -6.33 14.12
C PHE A 16 -8.98 -5.88 13.78
N PHE A 17 -9.90 -6.81 13.56
CA PHE A 17 -11.22 -6.52 12.98
C PHE A 17 -12.38 -7.25 13.66
N GLY A 18 -12.13 -7.96 14.78
CA GLY A 18 -13.13 -8.80 15.44
C GLY A 18 -14.34 -8.04 16.00
N ASP A 19 -14.27 -6.72 16.09
CA ASP A 19 -15.31 -5.81 16.58
C ASP A 19 -16.05 -5.06 15.46
N ILE A 20 -15.71 -5.28 14.18
CA ILE A 20 -16.41 -4.65 13.06
C ILE A 20 -17.62 -5.52 12.67
N PRO A 21 -18.87 -5.03 12.85
CA PRO A 21 -20.06 -5.80 12.48
C PRO A 21 -20.26 -5.81 10.96
N ILE A 22 -20.71 -6.96 10.44
CA ILE A 22 -20.93 -7.18 8.99
C ILE A 22 -22.40 -6.99 8.57
N ASP A 23 -23.33 -6.98 9.53
CA ASP A 23 -24.78 -6.84 9.37
C ASP A 23 -25.25 -5.37 9.37
N ILE A 24 -24.34 -4.43 9.10
CA ILE A 24 -24.63 -2.99 9.06
C ILE A 24 -24.72 -2.46 7.62
N GLU A 25 -25.08 -1.18 7.49
CA GLU A 25 -25.12 -0.49 6.21
C GLU A 25 -23.74 -0.54 5.51
N PRO A 26 -23.67 -0.87 4.20
CA PRO A 26 -22.40 -1.06 3.49
C PRO A 26 -21.39 0.09 3.58
N ASN A 27 -21.82 1.35 3.50
CA ASN A 27 -20.92 2.49 3.61
C ASN A 27 -20.44 2.69 5.05
N ASP A 28 -21.29 2.44 6.05
CA ASP A 28 -20.88 2.44 7.46
C ASP A 28 -19.82 1.36 7.75
N PHE A 29 -19.99 0.17 7.15
CA PHE A 29 -18.98 -0.90 7.21
C PHE A 29 -17.64 -0.44 6.61
N VAL A 30 -17.66 0.08 5.38
CA VAL A 30 -16.44 0.56 4.71
C VAL A 30 -15.78 1.68 5.50
N LYS A 31 -16.56 2.59 6.08
CA LYS A 31 -16.04 3.70 6.90
C LYS A 31 -15.33 3.19 8.16
N ARG A 32 -15.92 2.23 8.88
CA ARG A 32 -15.29 1.62 10.06
C ARG A 32 -14.01 0.88 9.70
N LEU A 33 -14.03 0.13 8.60
CA LEU A 33 -12.87 -0.59 8.12
C LEU A 33 -11.75 0.36 7.66
N ASP A 34 -12.10 1.46 6.98
CA ASP A 34 -11.16 2.50 6.55
C ASP A 34 -10.41 3.12 7.73
N VAL A 35 -11.17 3.51 8.76
CA VAL A 35 -10.61 4.07 10.00
C VAL A 35 -9.70 3.04 10.67
N ARG A 36 -10.17 1.81 10.88
CA ARG A 36 -9.38 0.77 11.57
C ARG A 36 -8.06 0.45 10.86
N ILE A 37 -8.08 0.31 9.53
CA ILE A 37 -6.85 0.08 8.76
C ILE A 37 -5.90 1.27 8.90
N SER A 38 -6.42 2.50 8.83
CA SER A 38 -5.59 3.70 8.98
C SER A 38 -4.93 3.76 10.36
N GLU A 39 -5.69 3.50 11.44
CA GLU A 39 -5.18 3.45 12.81
C GLU A 39 -4.04 2.43 12.98
N ILE A 40 -4.19 1.22 12.41
CA ILE A 40 -3.17 0.17 12.48
C ILE A 40 -1.89 0.62 11.77
N LEU A 41 -2.01 1.11 10.53
CA LEU A 41 -0.87 1.49 9.71
C LEU A 41 -0.17 2.75 10.25
N GLU A 42 -0.93 3.73 10.74
CA GLU A 42 -0.40 4.91 11.43
C GLU A 42 0.42 4.50 12.66
N GLY A 43 -0.10 3.58 13.48
CA GLY A 43 0.62 3.05 14.63
C GLY A 43 1.97 2.41 14.27
N TRP A 44 2.01 1.60 13.21
CA TRP A 44 3.26 0.99 12.73
C TRP A 44 4.25 2.00 12.18
N VAL A 45 3.76 2.99 11.43
CA VAL A 45 4.60 4.09 10.92
C VAL A 45 5.18 4.91 12.07
N ASP A 46 4.38 5.22 13.09
CA ASP A 46 4.84 6.00 14.23
C ASP A 46 5.89 5.25 15.05
N GLU A 47 5.70 3.93 15.25
CA GLU A 47 6.71 3.06 15.87
C GLU A 47 8.02 3.07 15.07
N TYR A 48 7.92 2.89 13.75
CA TYR A 48 9.08 2.91 12.86
C TYR A 48 9.84 4.23 12.87
N LEU A 49 9.14 5.36 12.75
CA LEU A 49 9.76 6.68 12.75
C LEU A 49 10.35 7.06 14.12
N THR A 50 9.83 6.51 15.21
CA THR A 50 10.31 6.77 16.58
C THR A 50 11.50 5.87 16.95
N SER A 51 11.67 4.73 16.28
CA SER A 51 12.83 3.85 16.47
C SER A 51 14.18 4.46 16.06
N GLY A 52 14.17 5.57 15.32
CA GLY A 52 15.36 6.20 14.76
C GLY A 52 15.78 5.62 13.40
N ALA A 53 15.01 4.69 12.84
CA ALA A 53 15.35 3.94 11.63
C ALA A 53 15.58 4.79 10.36
N LEU A 54 15.17 6.06 10.34
CA LEU A 54 15.33 6.98 9.20
C LEU A 54 16.10 8.26 9.54
N GLU A 55 16.79 8.30 10.68
CA GLU A 55 17.53 9.52 11.09
C GLU A 55 18.78 9.77 10.25
N SER A 56 19.42 8.72 9.74
CA SER A 56 20.64 8.85 8.94
C SER A 56 20.34 9.14 7.46
N PRO A 57 21.22 9.89 6.77
CA PRO A 57 21.14 10.06 5.32
C PRO A 57 21.14 8.74 4.55
N GLU A 58 21.92 7.75 5.01
CA GLU A 58 22.02 6.43 4.40
C GLU A 58 20.70 5.66 4.50
N ALA A 59 20.03 5.72 5.65
CA ALA A 59 18.74 5.07 5.84
C ALA A 59 17.63 5.74 5.01
N GLN A 60 17.65 7.08 4.90
CA GLN A 60 16.74 7.80 4.01
C GLN A 60 17.00 7.47 2.53
N LEU A 61 18.25 7.31 2.12
CA LEU A 61 18.59 6.85 0.78
C LEU A 61 18.11 5.41 0.55
N HIS A 62 18.23 4.54 1.55
CA HIS A 62 17.68 3.19 1.49
C HIS A 62 16.16 3.19 1.32
N LEU A 63 15.44 4.05 2.05
CA LEU A 63 14.00 4.27 1.84
C LEU A 63 13.70 4.69 0.40
N VAL A 64 14.50 5.59 -0.19
CA VAL A 64 14.31 6.00 -1.60
C VAL A 64 14.45 4.82 -2.56
N TYR A 65 15.42 3.93 -2.35
CA TYR A 65 15.55 2.72 -3.16
C TYR A 65 14.37 1.77 -2.98
N LEU A 66 13.99 1.54 -1.72
CA LEU A 66 12.85 0.71 -1.34
C LEU A 66 11.57 1.20 -2.02
N SER A 67 11.23 2.49 -1.85
CA SER A 67 10.05 3.09 -2.49
C SER A 67 10.11 3.01 -4.01
N GLY A 68 11.24 3.37 -4.64
CA GLY A 68 11.36 3.31 -6.09
C GLY A 68 11.15 1.90 -6.66
N TRP A 69 11.64 0.85 -5.99
CA TRP A 69 11.34 -0.53 -6.40
C TRP A 69 9.88 -0.92 -6.18
N GLY A 70 9.27 -0.44 -5.09
CA GLY A 70 7.83 -0.54 -4.87
C GLY A 70 7.03 0.04 -6.03
N GLU A 71 7.35 1.27 -6.45
CA GLU A 71 6.67 1.94 -7.57
C GLU A 71 6.83 1.23 -8.90
N LEU A 72 8.02 0.67 -9.16
CA LEU A 72 8.22 -0.07 -10.40
C LEU A 72 7.46 -1.40 -10.39
N ARG A 73 7.40 -2.08 -9.24
CA ARG A 73 6.70 -3.37 -9.11
C ARG A 73 5.17 -3.21 -9.11
N SER A 74 4.64 -2.13 -8.56
CA SER A 74 3.20 -1.84 -8.53
C SER A 74 2.61 -1.67 -9.93
N VAL A 75 3.37 -1.10 -10.87
CA VAL A 75 2.99 -0.94 -12.29
C VAL A 75 2.55 -2.26 -12.91
N ASP A 76 3.29 -3.35 -12.67
CA ASP A 76 2.93 -4.68 -13.17
C ASP A 76 1.64 -5.21 -12.53
N THR A 77 1.47 -4.99 -11.22
CA THR A 77 0.24 -5.37 -10.49
C THR A 77 -0.97 -4.62 -11.05
N PHE A 78 -0.85 -3.33 -11.32
CA PHE A 78 -1.97 -2.53 -11.81
C PHE A 78 -2.29 -2.84 -13.27
N ALA A 79 -1.29 -3.16 -14.09
CA ALA A 79 -1.53 -3.65 -15.44
C ALA A 79 -2.39 -4.93 -15.42
N ARG A 80 -2.06 -5.88 -14.54
CA ARG A 80 -2.84 -7.12 -14.35
C ARG A 80 -4.25 -6.85 -13.82
N GLN A 81 -4.42 -5.90 -12.90
CA GLN A 81 -5.74 -5.48 -12.42
C GLN A 81 -6.59 -4.90 -13.57
N ILE A 82 -6.02 -3.99 -14.37
CA ILE A 82 -6.70 -3.36 -15.52
C ILE A 82 -7.10 -4.42 -16.56
N GLU A 83 -6.25 -5.42 -16.80
CA GLU A 83 -6.56 -6.56 -17.67
C GLU A 83 -7.72 -7.39 -17.10
N LYS A 84 -7.65 -7.80 -15.83
CA LYS A 84 -8.70 -8.60 -15.15
C LYS A 84 -10.05 -7.89 -15.08
N MET A 85 -10.07 -6.56 -15.00
CA MET A 85 -11.31 -5.78 -15.06
C MET A 85 -12.05 -5.90 -16.41
N GLY A 86 -11.37 -6.34 -17.49
CA GLY A 86 -11.97 -6.46 -18.82
C GLY A 86 -12.56 -5.12 -19.30
N TYR A 87 -13.76 -5.12 -19.88
CA TYR A 87 -14.42 -3.87 -20.29
C TYR A 87 -14.93 -3.01 -19.11
N ALA A 88 -14.95 -3.54 -17.88
CA ALA A 88 -15.35 -2.83 -16.66
C ALA A 88 -16.70 -2.08 -16.77
N VAL A 89 -17.70 -2.68 -17.42
CA VAL A 89 -19.00 -2.03 -17.69
C VAL A 89 -19.68 -1.55 -16.40
N ASP A 90 -19.50 -2.29 -15.30
CA ASP A 90 -20.13 -1.98 -14.01
C ASP A 90 -19.35 -0.95 -13.16
N TYR A 91 -18.11 -0.62 -13.55
CA TYR A 91 -17.23 0.26 -12.78
C TYR A 91 -16.17 0.97 -13.67
N PRO A 92 -16.58 1.68 -14.73
CA PRO A 92 -15.64 2.31 -15.68
C PRO A 92 -14.75 3.36 -15.02
N GLU A 93 -15.29 4.10 -14.03
CA GLU A 93 -14.54 5.11 -13.27
C GLU A 93 -13.40 4.48 -12.45
N LEU A 94 -13.60 3.28 -11.90
CA LEU A 94 -12.55 2.58 -11.18
C LEU A 94 -11.43 2.17 -12.14
N LYS A 95 -11.79 1.63 -13.31
CA LYS A 95 -10.79 1.26 -14.32
C LYS A 95 -10.00 2.48 -14.80
N LEU A 96 -10.67 3.60 -15.06
CA LEU A 96 -10.00 4.87 -15.39
C LEU A 96 -9.04 5.30 -14.28
N GLY A 97 -9.46 5.20 -13.02
CA GLY A 97 -8.65 5.52 -11.85
C GLY A 97 -7.39 4.68 -11.75
N VAL A 98 -7.50 3.36 -11.93
CA VAL A 98 -6.34 2.45 -11.90
C VAL A 98 -5.41 2.67 -13.09
N CYS A 99 -5.94 2.98 -14.29
CA CYS A 99 -5.12 3.38 -15.43
C CYS A 99 -4.29 4.64 -15.16
N ARG A 100 -4.88 5.63 -14.49
CA ARG A 100 -4.14 6.82 -14.06
C ARG A 100 -3.07 6.45 -13.03
N GLN A 101 -3.44 5.67 -12.02
CA GLN A 101 -2.50 5.25 -10.98
C GLN A 101 -1.28 4.52 -11.58
N LEU A 102 -1.47 3.62 -12.55
CA LEU A 102 -0.36 2.96 -13.25
C LEU A 102 0.64 3.97 -13.87
N HIS A 103 0.13 5.05 -14.46
CA HIS A 103 0.97 6.12 -14.98
C HIS A 103 1.70 6.85 -13.85
N ASP A 104 0.99 7.15 -12.76
CA ASP A 104 1.51 7.90 -11.61
C ASP A 104 2.65 7.12 -10.93
N GLU A 105 2.54 5.80 -10.74
CA GLU A 105 3.63 5.00 -10.17
C GLU A 105 4.88 4.97 -11.06
N MET A 106 4.72 4.87 -12.38
CA MET A 106 5.87 4.97 -13.30
C MET A 106 6.53 6.35 -13.26
N ARG A 107 5.74 7.41 -12.98
CA ARG A 107 6.27 8.75 -12.75
C ARG A 107 7.00 8.81 -11.41
N HIS A 108 6.43 8.28 -10.33
CA HIS A 108 7.04 8.24 -9.00
C HIS A 108 8.36 7.47 -8.99
N PHE A 109 8.43 6.31 -9.67
CA PHE A 109 9.68 5.58 -9.90
C PHE A 109 10.79 6.48 -10.47
N LYS A 110 10.50 7.25 -11.51
CA LYS A 110 11.48 8.18 -12.12
C LYS A 110 11.91 9.27 -11.15
N LEU A 111 11.00 9.74 -10.31
CA LEU A 111 11.30 10.74 -9.29
C LEU A 111 12.21 10.17 -8.20
N TYR A 112 11.91 8.98 -7.67
CA TYR A 112 12.77 8.30 -6.68
C TYR A 112 14.15 7.99 -7.25
N ARG A 113 14.24 7.46 -8.47
CA ARG A 113 15.52 7.24 -9.17
C ARG A 113 16.33 8.53 -9.29
N SER A 114 15.68 9.64 -9.66
CA SER A 114 16.33 10.96 -9.75
C SER A 114 16.77 11.49 -8.39
N LEU A 115 15.99 11.24 -7.34
CA LEU A 115 16.32 11.63 -5.97
C LEU A 115 17.51 10.84 -5.43
N ALA A 116 17.57 9.53 -5.67
CA ALA A 116 18.69 8.67 -5.27
C ALA A 116 20.03 9.23 -5.76
N LEU A 117 20.12 9.56 -7.05
CA LEU A 117 21.31 10.16 -7.65
C LEU A 117 21.65 11.52 -7.02
N LYS A 118 20.65 12.37 -6.75
CA LYS A 118 20.85 13.67 -6.08
C LYS A 118 21.33 13.53 -4.63
N MET A 119 20.96 12.45 -3.96
CA MET A 119 21.41 12.12 -2.61
C MET A 119 22.80 11.46 -2.59
N GLY A 120 23.47 11.33 -3.74
CA GLY A 120 24.80 10.70 -3.85
C GLY A 120 24.76 9.18 -3.96
N GLY A 121 23.57 8.61 -4.17
CA GLY A 121 23.37 7.19 -4.40
C GLY A 121 23.71 6.74 -5.82
N GLU A 122 23.67 5.43 -6.03
CA GLU A 122 23.75 4.80 -7.34
C GLU A 122 22.42 4.89 -8.08
N ASP A 123 22.46 4.58 -9.38
CA ASP A 123 21.23 4.43 -10.15
C ASP A 123 20.40 3.26 -9.59
N LEU A 124 19.12 3.49 -9.34
CA LEU A 124 18.19 2.48 -8.84
C LEU A 124 18.18 1.23 -9.72
N LEU A 125 18.35 1.38 -11.04
CA LEU A 125 18.44 0.26 -12.00
C LEU A 125 19.75 -0.52 -11.94
N ALA A 126 20.78 -0.02 -11.25
CA ALA A 126 22.01 -0.76 -11.00
C ALA A 126 21.90 -1.68 -9.76
N GLN A 127 20.83 -1.51 -8.96
CA GLN A 127 20.58 -2.30 -7.77
C GLN A 127 19.67 -3.50 -8.07
N GLN A 128 19.61 -4.44 -7.13
CA GLN A 128 18.64 -5.52 -7.20
C GLN A 128 17.30 -5.08 -6.60
N PRO A 129 16.16 -5.55 -7.13
CA PRO A 129 14.86 -5.35 -6.51
C PRO A 129 14.85 -5.87 -5.07
N HIS A 130 14.23 -5.10 -4.18
CA HIS A 130 14.14 -5.51 -2.79
C HIS A 130 13.08 -6.62 -2.60
N PRO A 131 13.39 -7.72 -1.88
CA PRO A 131 12.50 -8.87 -1.76
C PRO A 131 11.19 -8.58 -1.02
N SER A 132 11.14 -7.58 -0.11
CA SER A 132 9.93 -7.24 0.64
C SER A 132 8.78 -6.76 -0.27
N PHE A 133 9.07 -5.91 -1.26
CA PHE A 133 8.05 -5.42 -2.20
C PHE A 133 7.65 -6.48 -3.21
N THR A 134 8.60 -7.33 -3.63
CA THR A 134 8.26 -8.50 -4.45
C THR A 134 7.26 -9.38 -3.69
N TYR A 135 7.53 -9.70 -2.42
CA TYR A 135 6.64 -10.48 -1.57
C TYR A 135 5.24 -9.85 -1.42
N GLN A 136 5.18 -8.53 -1.16
CA GLN A 136 3.93 -7.81 -0.94
C GLN A 136 3.08 -7.74 -2.23
N PHE A 137 3.68 -7.36 -3.36
CA PHE A 137 2.95 -7.24 -4.63
C PHE A 137 2.65 -8.60 -5.28
N ASP A 138 3.46 -9.62 -5.06
CA ASP A 138 3.11 -11.00 -5.46
C ASP A 138 1.87 -11.51 -4.72
N TYR A 139 1.69 -11.10 -3.47
CA TYR A 139 0.44 -11.36 -2.74
C TYR A 139 -0.73 -10.56 -3.33
N CYS A 140 -0.53 -9.26 -3.62
CA CYS A 140 -1.55 -8.43 -4.26
C CYS A 140 -2.03 -9.01 -5.60
N ASP A 141 -1.16 -9.67 -6.36
CA ASP A 141 -1.50 -10.28 -7.64
C ASP A 141 -2.38 -11.55 -7.51
N GLN A 142 -2.36 -12.21 -6.35
CA GLN A 142 -2.88 -13.57 -6.17
C GLN A 142 -4.01 -13.70 -5.14
N VAL A 143 -4.33 -12.63 -4.42
CA VAL A 143 -5.32 -12.67 -3.32
C VAL A 143 -6.72 -13.06 -3.79
N SER A 144 -7.07 -12.78 -5.05
CA SER A 144 -8.38 -13.11 -5.62
C SER A 144 -8.39 -13.18 -7.15
N GLU A 145 -9.42 -13.83 -7.69
CA GLU A 145 -9.77 -13.71 -9.12
C GLU A 145 -10.72 -12.53 -9.38
N ASP A 146 -11.34 -11.97 -8.34
CA ASP A 146 -12.20 -10.80 -8.49
C ASP A 146 -11.37 -9.51 -8.57
N PRO A 147 -11.46 -8.73 -9.67
CA PRO A 147 -10.67 -7.51 -9.82
C PRO A 147 -10.99 -6.44 -8.77
N LEU A 148 -12.20 -6.38 -8.22
CA LEU A 148 -12.51 -5.45 -7.13
C LEU A 148 -11.81 -5.85 -5.83
N GLU A 149 -11.68 -7.15 -5.54
CA GLU A 149 -10.95 -7.63 -4.37
C GLU A 149 -9.45 -7.38 -4.50
N LEU A 150 -8.90 -7.50 -5.72
CA LEU A 150 -7.51 -7.13 -6.00
C LEU A 150 -7.25 -5.65 -5.72
N VAL A 151 -8.13 -4.76 -6.20
CA VAL A 151 -7.99 -3.31 -5.98
C VAL A 151 -8.25 -2.93 -4.52
N PHE A 152 -9.23 -3.57 -3.88
CA PHE A 152 -9.46 -3.40 -2.45
C PHE A 152 -8.20 -3.80 -1.64
N ASN A 153 -7.63 -4.97 -1.92
CA ASN A 153 -6.44 -5.42 -1.21
C ASN A 153 -5.26 -4.45 -1.38
N CYS A 154 -4.95 -4.04 -2.62
CA CYS A 154 -3.77 -3.22 -2.88
C CYS A 154 -3.99 -1.74 -2.48
N GLN A 155 -4.96 -1.06 -3.09
CA GLN A 155 -5.15 0.38 -2.89
C GLN A 155 -5.83 0.74 -1.55
N PHE A 156 -6.64 -0.17 -0.97
CA PHE A 156 -7.34 0.12 0.29
C PHE A 156 -6.64 -0.47 1.53
N CYS A 157 -6.09 -1.69 1.45
CA CYS A 157 -5.46 -2.34 2.60
C CYS A 157 -3.94 -2.19 2.62
N CYS A 158 -3.28 -2.17 1.47
CA CYS A 158 -1.82 -2.09 1.38
C CYS A 158 -1.33 -0.64 1.36
N GLU A 159 -1.61 0.14 0.32
CA GLU A 159 -0.99 1.45 0.02
C GLU A 159 -1.20 2.55 1.06
N LYS A 160 -2.22 2.45 1.92
CA LYS A 160 -2.56 3.48 2.90
C LYS A 160 -1.43 3.88 3.85
N TRP A 161 -0.42 3.03 4.06
CA TRP A 161 0.73 3.34 4.91
C TRP A 161 1.60 4.49 4.38
N ALA A 162 1.57 4.74 3.06
CA ALA A 162 2.35 5.80 2.41
C ALA A 162 1.96 7.19 2.93
N VAL A 163 0.66 7.46 3.11
CA VAL A 163 0.15 8.75 3.58
C VAL A 163 0.72 9.16 4.95
N PRO A 164 0.58 8.36 6.02
CA PRO A 164 1.16 8.71 7.31
C PRO A 164 2.69 8.70 7.28
N LEU A 165 3.34 7.80 6.54
CA LEU A 165 4.80 7.81 6.41
C LEU A 165 5.28 9.15 5.83
N PHE A 166 4.75 9.54 4.68
CA PHE A 166 5.19 10.75 3.96
C PHE A 166 4.88 12.00 4.78
N THR A 167 3.68 12.07 5.34
CA THR A 167 3.24 13.20 6.16
C THR A 167 4.08 13.35 7.44
N ASN A 168 4.40 12.24 8.12
CA ASN A 168 5.10 12.30 9.40
C ASN A 168 6.61 12.40 9.23
N LEU A 169 7.21 11.69 8.25
CA LEU A 169 8.63 11.80 7.93
C LEU A 169 9.00 13.21 7.48
N ALA A 170 8.19 13.83 6.61
CA ALA A 170 8.46 15.18 6.11
C ALA A 170 8.54 16.26 7.20
N LYS A 171 7.89 16.02 8.35
CA LYS A 171 7.90 16.92 9.53
C LYS A 171 9.13 16.74 10.44
N LYS A 172 9.89 15.65 10.29
CA LYS A 172 11.05 15.38 11.14
C LYS A 172 12.22 16.29 10.76
N ALA A 173 12.91 16.84 11.77
CA ALA A 173 14.00 17.78 11.56
C ALA A 173 15.21 17.17 10.84
N TYR A 174 15.39 15.84 10.94
CA TYR A 174 16.46 15.10 10.29
C TYR A 174 16.20 14.79 8.81
N THR A 175 14.99 15.04 8.33
CA THR A 175 14.59 14.63 6.97
C THR A 175 15.28 15.48 5.92
N ASN A 176 15.89 14.81 4.94
CA ASN A 176 16.47 15.45 3.78
C ASN A 176 15.42 16.33 3.08
N LYS A 177 15.75 17.60 2.83
CA LYS A 177 14.81 18.57 2.25
C LYS A 177 14.27 18.15 0.89
N SER A 178 15.11 17.54 0.05
CA SER A 178 14.69 17.08 -1.29
C SER A 178 13.73 15.88 -1.18
N LEU A 179 13.97 14.98 -0.21
CA LEU A 179 13.06 13.89 0.10
C LEU A 179 11.72 14.42 0.64
N SER A 180 11.76 15.29 1.65
CA SER A 180 10.54 15.90 2.22
C SER A 180 9.69 16.57 1.14
N ARG A 181 10.33 17.37 0.26
CA ARG A 181 9.66 18.01 -0.86
C ARG A 181 9.06 17.01 -1.84
N LEU A 182 9.83 16.00 -2.24
CA LEU A 182 9.35 14.96 -3.15
C LEU A 182 8.11 14.27 -2.59
N LEU A 183 8.19 13.79 -1.35
CA LEU A 183 7.11 13.05 -0.71
C LEU A 183 5.84 13.89 -0.60
N THR A 184 5.96 15.16 -0.19
CA THR A 184 4.78 16.00 0.12
C THR A 184 4.20 16.76 -1.07
N GLU A 185 5.01 17.20 -2.02
CA GLU A 185 4.55 18.04 -3.15
C GLU A 185 4.27 17.21 -4.40
N GLU A 186 5.02 16.13 -4.64
CA GLU A 186 4.99 15.43 -5.92
C GLU A 186 4.27 14.07 -5.84
N ILE A 187 4.37 13.36 -4.71
CA ILE A 187 3.87 12.00 -4.56
C ILE A 187 2.57 11.96 -3.76
N LEU A 188 2.55 12.53 -2.55
CA LEU A 188 1.39 12.48 -1.64
C LEU A 188 0.05 12.93 -2.26
N PRO A 189 -0.02 13.96 -3.13
CA PRO A 189 -1.29 14.31 -3.79
C PRO A 189 -1.89 13.16 -4.62
N ASP A 190 -1.05 12.34 -5.25
CA ASP A 190 -1.52 11.18 -6.02
C ASP A 190 -1.89 10.01 -5.10
N GLU A 191 -1.17 9.80 -3.99
CA GLU A 191 -1.52 8.75 -3.02
C GLU A 191 -2.94 8.90 -2.46
N TYR A 192 -3.38 10.13 -2.22
CA TYR A 192 -4.77 10.37 -1.82
C TYR A 192 -5.77 9.93 -2.90
N PHE A 193 -5.41 10.08 -4.17
CA PHE A 193 -6.21 9.61 -5.30
C PHE A 193 -6.17 8.08 -5.41
N HIS A 194 -5.01 7.44 -5.22
CA HIS A 194 -4.85 5.98 -5.20
C HIS A 194 -5.74 5.34 -4.14
N ILE A 195 -5.71 5.88 -2.92
CA ILE A 195 -6.58 5.42 -1.81
C ILE A 195 -8.07 5.64 -2.13
N ALA A 196 -8.41 6.68 -2.89
CA ALA A 196 -9.79 6.90 -3.32
C ALA A 196 -10.29 5.80 -4.29
N ASN A 197 -9.42 5.26 -5.15
CA ASN A 197 -9.73 4.07 -5.97
C ASN A 197 -10.03 2.86 -5.09
N GLY A 198 -9.18 2.61 -4.08
CA GLY A 198 -9.41 1.55 -3.10
C GLY A 198 -10.75 1.70 -2.36
N ARG A 199 -11.10 2.93 -1.95
CA ARG A 199 -12.40 3.23 -1.31
C ARG A 199 -13.58 2.97 -2.24
N LEU A 200 -13.44 3.28 -3.53
CA LEU A 200 -14.47 2.99 -4.53
C LEU A 200 -14.68 1.47 -4.67
N ALA A 201 -13.60 0.69 -4.82
CA ALA A 201 -13.67 -0.77 -4.86
C ALA A 201 -14.32 -1.35 -3.58
N ALA A 202 -13.91 -0.86 -2.40
CA ALA A 202 -14.48 -1.27 -1.11
C ALA A 202 -16.00 -1.06 -1.04
N ARG A 203 -16.50 0.11 -1.50
CA ARG A 203 -17.95 0.40 -1.52
C ARG A 203 -18.71 -0.49 -2.50
N LEU A 204 -18.12 -0.81 -3.64
CA LEU A 204 -18.73 -1.72 -4.62
C LEU A 204 -18.84 -3.14 -4.07
N LEU A 205 -17.78 -3.64 -3.41
CA LEU A 205 -17.76 -4.94 -2.74
C LEU A 205 -18.77 -4.99 -1.59
N ALA A 206 -18.75 -4.01 -0.69
CA ALA A 206 -19.59 -4.05 0.51
C ALA A 206 -21.10 -4.10 0.19
N LYS A 207 -21.52 -3.60 -0.98
CA LYS A 207 -22.91 -3.65 -1.46
C LYS A 207 -23.36 -5.06 -1.90
N ARG A 208 -22.44 -6.01 -2.08
CA ARG A 208 -22.75 -7.36 -2.55
C ARG A 208 -23.32 -8.29 -1.47
N GLY A 209 -23.34 -7.85 -0.21
CA GLY A 209 -23.97 -8.58 0.90
C GLY A 209 -23.03 -8.85 2.06
N GLU A 210 -23.57 -9.50 3.10
CA GLU A 210 -22.85 -9.80 4.35
C GLU A 210 -21.66 -10.73 4.11
N GLU A 211 -21.83 -11.78 3.29
CA GLU A 211 -20.75 -12.72 2.94
C GLU A 211 -19.55 -12.00 2.30
N GLN A 212 -19.81 -11.02 1.43
CA GLN A 212 -18.73 -10.24 0.81
C GLN A 212 -18.05 -9.33 1.84
N ARG A 213 -18.80 -8.70 2.76
CA ARG A 213 -18.22 -7.88 3.83
C ARG A 213 -17.40 -8.73 4.79
N ASP A 214 -17.86 -9.92 5.11
CA ASP A 214 -17.13 -10.92 5.88
C ASP A 214 -15.79 -11.26 5.20
N ARG A 215 -15.83 -11.57 3.90
CA ARG A 215 -14.64 -11.83 3.09
C ARG A 215 -13.69 -10.62 3.01
N MET A 216 -14.19 -9.40 2.96
CA MET A 216 -13.35 -8.19 2.99
C MET A 216 -12.52 -8.09 4.28
N LEU A 217 -13.07 -8.52 5.43
CA LEU A 217 -12.32 -8.56 6.69
C LEU A 217 -11.21 -9.63 6.66
N ASP A 218 -11.42 -10.77 6.00
CA ASP A 218 -10.36 -11.78 5.80
C ASP A 218 -9.23 -11.25 4.91
N ILE A 219 -9.58 -10.60 3.81
CA ILE A 219 -8.60 -9.99 2.89
C ILE A 219 -7.78 -8.93 3.63
N ALA A 220 -8.45 -8.03 4.36
CA ALA A 220 -7.77 -7.00 5.15
C ALA A 220 -6.85 -7.61 6.22
N ALA A 221 -7.30 -8.63 6.95
CA ALA A 221 -6.50 -9.34 7.96
C ALA A 221 -5.26 -10.00 7.36
N ALA A 222 -5.43 -10.69 6.24
CA ALA A 222 -4.32 -11.32 5.54
C ALA A 222 -3.31 -10.26 5.06
N MET A 223 -3.78 -9.14 4.51
CA MET A 223 -2.90 -8.05 4.07
C MET A 223 -2.13 -7.41 5.23
N MET A 224 -2.73 -7.27 6.41
CA MET A 224 -2.01 -6.80 7.61
C MET A 224 -0.87 -7.76 7.97
N GLY A 225 -1.08 -9.07 7.91
CA GLY A 225 -0.02 -10.06 8.11
C GLY A 225 1.08 -10.01 7.05
N VAL A 226 0.70 -9.78 5.78
CA VAL A 226 1.64 -9.61 4.67
C VAL A 226 2.49 -8.36 4.88
N ASN A 227 1.89 -7.24 5.29
CA ASN A 227 2.59 -6.01 5.63
C ASN A 227 3.58 -6.24 6.78
N GLN A 228 3.15 -6.87 7.87
CA GLN A 228 4.05 -7.19 9.01
C GLN A 228 5.25 -8.04 8.58
N LYS A 229 5.04 -9.01 7.70
CA LYS A 229 6.13 -9.84 7.19
C LYS A 229 7.03 -9.09 6.23
N ALA A 230 6.49 -8.25 5.34
CA ALA A 230 7.29 -7.39 4.45
C ALA A 230 8.17 -6.42 5.27
N ILE A 231 7.61 -5.86 6.34
CA ILE A 231 8.28 -5.04 7.36
C ILE A 231 9.48 -5.78 7.95
N GLN A 232 9.29 -7.02 8.41
CA GLN A 232 10.35 -7.89 8.94
C GLN A 232 11.41 -8.24 7.89
N MET A 233 11.00 -8.41 6.62
CA MET A 233 11.87 -8.80 5.50
C MET A 233 12.74 -7.66 4.95
N GLY A 234 12.53 -6.40 5.37
CA GLY A 234 13.39 -5.29 4.94
C GLY A 234 12.71 -4.02 4.48
N SER A 235 11.38 -3.84 4.64
CA SER A 235 10.84 -2.47 4.53
C SER A 235 11.06 -1.63 5.80
N MET A 236 11.36 -2.25 6.95
CA MET A 236 11.69 -1.56 8.21
C MET A 236 12.76 -2.24 9.06
N SER A 237 13.44 -3.29 8.58
CA SER A 237 14.56 -3.90 9.31
C SER A 237 15.87 -3.17 9.03
N ALA A 238 15.98 -1.98 9.64
CA ALA A 238 17.26 -1.40 10.01
C ALA A 238 17.43 -1.58 11.53
N ILE A 239 17.78 -2.80 11.95
CA ILE A 239 18.49 -3.10 13.21
C ILE A 239 19.66 -4.02 12.85
#